data_AF-A0A0D0C442-F1
#
_entry.id   AF-A0A0D0C442-F1
#
_cell.length_a   1.000
_cell.length_b   1.000
_cell.length_c   1.000
_cell.angle_alpha   90.00
_cell.angle_beta   90.00
_cell.angle_gamma   90.00
#
_symmetry.space_group_name_H-M   'P 1'
#
loop_
_entity.id
_entity.type
_entity.pdbx_description
1 polymer ?
#
loop_
_entity_poly.entity_id
_entity_poly.type
_entity_poly.pdbx_seq_one_letter_code
_entity_poly.pdbx_strand_id
1 'polypeptide(L)'
;IIISFFFKQYKKKKPRAKVQTGSKHKYGVTNTPAIEFVGNEVTKSDIFADRDEAELAEMLEDEEEKHEDTLGQATHDAEVTNTLRDKAIQDMRERGVEISQTQNKEALGIFPKVAGLAKKVHDSTTIGEQFAMLRAANKNHLQGDKEALDWRVLTRWNSDLACLDAHLYFYVVVQQLTGVSELKAFCLTEDQWPLATVLADVLLLLNDLTKLFLCVEVPLIPSAVPMLTTIKNVLCNVSNDTTITSVIRVAAHAGVLLTEKYYDVMDKCEVYRISIVMSPDKKLHWFWANGHSFEAIARLRALVVA
;
A
#
# COMPACT_ATOMS: atom_id res chain seq x y z
N ILE A 1 -3.79 -1.94 -2.85
CA ILE A 1 -2.89 -2.71 -3.77
C ILE A 1 -1.48 -2.13 -3.85
N ILE A 2 -1.25 -0.86 -4.22
CA ILE A 2 0.12 -0.28 -4.37
C ILE A 2 0.93 -0.44 -3.09
N ILE A 3 0.35 -0.02 -1.96
CA ILE A 3 0.95 -0.09 -0.63
C ILE A 3 1.35 -1.53 -0.24
N SER A 4 0.66 -2.56 -0.77
CA SER A 4 1.00 -3.96 -0.47
C SER A 4 2.44 -4.32 -0.86
N PHE A 5 3.03 -3.64 -1.85
CA PHE A 5 4.43 -3.83 -2.26
C PHE A 5 5.45 -3.41 -1.21
N PHE A 6 5.02 -2.63 -0.22
CA PHE A 6 5.87 -2.02 0.81
C PHE A 6 5.57 -2.58 2.22
N PHE A 7 4.73 -3.62 2.31
CA PHE A 7 4.46 -4.37 3.54
C PHE A 7 4.77 -5.85 3.34
N LYS A 8 5.32 -6.49 4.38
CA LYS A 8 5.47 -7.94 4.41
C LYS A 8 4.09 -8.58 4.32
N GLN A 9 3.92 -9.49 3.37
CA GLN A 9 2.69 -10.27 3.25
C GLN A 9 2.76 -11.42 4.25
N TYR A 10 2.10 -11.28 5.40
CA TYR A 10 1.95 -12.39 6.31
C TYR A 10 0.95 -13.39 5.71
N LYS A 11 1.45 -14.55 5.27
CA LYS A 11 0.57 -15.70 5.07
C LYS A 11 0.08 -16.10 6.46
N LYS A 12 -1.15 -15.71 6.83
CA LYS A 12 -1.79 -16.18 8.06
C LYS A 12 -1.67 -17.71 8.08
N LYS A 13 -0.87 -18.24 9.03
CA LYS A 13 -0.80 -19.67 9.26
C LYS A 13 -2.23 -20.14 9.51
N LYS A 14 -2.70 -21.13 8.74
CA LYS A 14 -3.98 -21.78 9.02
C LYS A 14 -4.04 -22.05 10.53
N PRO A 15 -5.11 -21.64 11.23
CA PRO A 15 -5.20 -21.92 12.66
C PRO A 15 -5.02 -23.43 12.82
N ARG A 16 -3.99 -23.84 13.57
CA ARG A 16 -3.85 -25.23 13.99
C ARG A 16 -5.16 -25.56 14.68
N ALA A 17 -5.93 -26.46 14.10
CA ALA A 17 -7.10 -27.02 14.77
C ALA A 17 -6.65 -27.42 16.17
N LYS A 18 -7.20 -26.78 17.21
CA LYS A 18 -7.04 -27.24 18.58
C LYS A 18 -7.73 -28.60 18.64
N VAL A 19 -6.97 -29.65 18.38
CA VAL A 19 -7.37 -31.02 18.69
C VAL A 19 -7.48 -31.03 20.21
N GLN A 20 -8.73 -30.99 20.69
CA GLN A 20 -9.02 -31.22 22.10
C GLN A 20 -8.40 -32.56 22.49
N THR A 21 -7.58 -32.51 23.52
CA THR A 21 -6.91 -33.65 24.15
C THR A 21 -7.97 -34.58 24.75
N GLY A 22 -8.50 -35.48 23.93
CA GLY A 22 -9.26 -36.66 24.33
C GLY A 22 -8.31 -37.83 24.58
N SER A 23 -8.35 -38.36 25.80
CA SER A 23 -7.49 -39.41 26.32
C SER A 23 -7.68 -40.77 25.63
N LYS A 24 -6.54 -41.42 25.31
CA LYS A 24 -6.27 -42.88 25.11
C LYS A 24 -6.86 -43.62 23.89
N HIS A 25 -5.95 -44.09 23.01
CA HIS A 25 -5.62 -45.53 22.88
C HIS A 25 -4.29 -45.77 22.11
N LYS A 26 -3.58 -46.83 22.52
CA LYS A 26 -2.26 -47.33 22.04
C LYS A 26 -2.33 -48.06 20.68
N TYR A 27 -1.14 -48.30 20.10
CA TYR A 27 -0.74 -48.98 18.84
C TYR A 27 -0.58 -48.02 17.65
N GLY A 28 0.51 -47.95 16.87
CA GLY A 28 1.82 -48.58 16.84
C GLY A 28 2.49 -48.27 15.48
N VAL A 29 3.79 -47.93 15.49
CA VAL A 29 4.81 -48.16 14.43
C VAL A 29 4.82 -47.27 13.15
N THR A 30 5.83 -46.37 13.15
CA THR A 30 6.77 -45.90 12.09
C THR A 30 6.33 -45.55 10.66
N ASN A 31 6.64 -44.31 10.21
CA ASN A 31 7.83 -44.04 9.38
C ASN A 31 7.99 -42.52 9.08
N THR A 32 9.18 -42.01 9.37
CA THR A 32 9.75 -40.74 8.84
C THR A 32 10.56 -41.06 7.58
N PRO A 33 10.70 -40.12 6.63
CA PRO A 33 12.00 -39.43 6.43
C PRO A 33 11.77 -37.91 6.23
N ALA A 34 12.47 -36.97 6.90
CA ALA A 34 13.89 -36.61 6.92
C ALA A 34 14.43 -36.12 5.55
N ILE A 35 15.21 -35.01 5.61
CA ILE A 35 15.99 -34.28 4.55
C ILE A 35 15.36 -32.92 4.19
N GLU A 36 16.02 -31.75 4.24
CA GLU A 36 17.36 -31.34 4.69
C GLU A 36 17.33 -29.82 4.97
N PHE A 37 18.03 -29.40 6.02
CA PHE A 37 18.33 -28.01 6.36
C PHE A 37 19.65 -27.65 5.67
N VAL A 38 19.67 -26.66 4.78
CA VAL A 38 20.92 -26.02 4.34
C VAL A 38 21.01 -24.70 5.09
N GLY A 39 21.80 -24.71 6.16
CA GLY A 39 22.16 -23.53 6.92
C GLY A 39 23.19 -22.72 6.15
N ASN A 40 22.91 -21.43 5.97
CA ASN A 40 23.96 -20.46 5.66
C ASN A 40 24.53 -19.95 6.98
N GLU A 41 25.86 -19.96 7.07
CA GLU A 41 26.63 -19.46 8.20
C GLU A 41 26.30 -17.98 8.44
N VAL A 42 25.81 -17.70 9.65
CA VAL A 42 25.44 -16.37 10.12
C VAL A 42 26.70 -15.64 10.55
N THR A 43 27.08 -14.58 9.83
CA THR A 43 28.11 -13.65 10.28
C THR A 43 27.56 -12.74 11.37
N LYS A 44 28.43 -12.31 12.30
CA LYS A 44 28.07 -11.54 13.51
C LYS A 44 27.36 -10.19 13.23
N SER A 45 27.41 -9.69 11.99
CA SER A 45 26.65 -8.53 11.49
C SER A 45 25.18 -8.83 11.19
N ASP A 46 24.84 -10.09 10.89
CA ASP A 46 23.48 -10.51 10.55
C ASP A 46 22.59 -10.68 11.80
N ILE A 47 23.22 -10.92 12.97
CA ILE A 47 22.53 -11.11 14.26
C ILE A 47 21.89 -9.80 14.76
N PHE A 48 22.48 -8.64 14.44
CA PHE A 48 21.94 -7.34 14.84
C PHE A 48 20.80 -6.87 13.91
N ALA A 49 20.86 -7.20 12.63
CA ALA A 49 19.77 -6.91 11.69
C ALA A 49 18.50 -7.71 12.01
N ASP A 50 18.66 -8.95 12.49
CA ASP A 50 17.55 -9.86 12.78
C ASP A 50 16.72 -9.43 14.01
N ARG A 51 17.35 -8.80 15.01
CA ARG A 51 16.65 -8.32 16.21
C ARG A 51 15.80 -7.09 15.94
N ASP A 52 16.35 -6.12 15.21
CA ASP A 52 15.67 -4.89 14.84
C ASP A 52 14.53 -5.17 13.86
N GLU A 53 14.71 -6.14 12.95
CA GLU A 53 13.69 -6.59 12.01
C GLU A 53 12.58 -7.42 12.69
N ALA A 54 12.90 -8.14 13.77
CA ALA A 54 11.92 -8.85 14.60
C ALA A 54 11.06 -7.90 15.45
N GLU A 55 11.63 -6.86 16.07
CA GLU A 55 10.86 -5.83 16.79
C GLU A 55 9.89 -5.10 15.85
N LEU A 56 10.36 -4.80 14.63
CA LEU A 56 9.54 -4.20 13.59
C LEU A 56 8.40 -5.12 13.11
N ALA A 57 8.65 -6.43 13.06
CA ALA A 57 7.65 -7.43 12.68
C ALA A 57 6.58 -7.62 13.76
N GLU A 58 6.97 -7.71 15.03
CA GLU A 58 6.07 -7.84 16.18
C GLU A 58 5.13 -6.62 16.28
N MET A 59 5.66 -5.40 16.10
CA MET A 59 4.85 -4.18 16.12
C MET A 59 3.78 -4.14 15.01
N LEU A 60 4.02 -4.79 13.87
CA LEU A 60 3.07 -4.87 12.74
C LEU A 60 2.03 -5.98 12.94
N GLU A 61 2.45 -7.13 13.47
CA GLU A 61 1.54 -8.24 13.77
C GLU A 61 0.52 -7.85 14.86
N ASP A 62 0.97 -7.10 15.88
CA ASP A 62 0.11 -6.56 16.94
C ASP A 62 -0.95 -5.56 16.44
N GLU A 63 -0.72 -4.89 15.30
CA GLU A 63 -1.71 -3.99 14.70
C GLU A 63 -2.75 -4.74 13.87
N GLU A 64 -2.38 -5.81 13.19
CA GLU A 64 -3.29 -6.63 12.39
C GLU A 64 -4.20 -7.52 13.27
N GLU A 65 -3.77 -7.93 14.47
CA GLU A 65 -4.58 -8.77 15.37
C GLU A 65 -5.67 -8.01 16.16
N LYS A 66 -5.54 -6.69 16.35
CA LYS A 66 -6.46 -5.91 17.21
C LYS A 66 -7.81 -5.55 16.58
N HIS A 67 -8.06 -5.89 15.32
CA HIS A 67 -9.33 -5.63 14.65
C HIS A 67 -10.08 -6.94 14.30
N GLU A 68 -11.24 -7.15 14.94
CA GLU A 68 -12.26 -8.10 14.49
C GLU A 68 -12.92 -7.57 13.21
N ASP A 69 -12.21 -7.65 12.08
CA ASP A 69 -12.89 -7.64 10.79
C ASP A 69 -13.61 -8.97 10.60
N THR A 70 -14.80 -8.95 9.98
CA THR A 70 -15.49 -10.15 9.51
C THR A 70 -14.51 -10.96 8.66
N LEU A 71 -13.97 -12.04 9.24
CA LEU A 71 -12.84 -12.84 8.74
C LEU A 71 -12.89 -13.11 7.22
N GLY A 72 -14.09 -13.24 6.65
CA GLY A 72 -14.31 -13.43 5.22
C GLY A 72 -13.93 -12.26 4.32
N GLN A 73 -14.26 -11.00 4.67
CA GLN A 73 -13.99 -9.85 3.81
C GLN A 73 -12.49 -9.52 3.73
N ALA A 74 -11.81 -9.50 4.88
CA ALA A 74 -10.37 -9.32 4.94
C ALA A 74 -9.60 -10.43 4.20
N THR A 75 -10.07 -11.69 4.28
CA THR A 75 -9.44 -12.81 3.56
C THR A 75 -9.60 -12.66 2.05
N HIS A 76 -10.80 -12.30 1.58
CA HIS A 76 -11.05 -12.06 0.16
C HIS A 76 -10.22 -10.89 -0.37
N ASP A 77 -10.15 -9.77 0.35
CA ASP A 77 -9.40 -8.59 -0.09
C ASP A 77 -7.88 -8.85 -0.12
N ALA A 78 -7.37 -9.65 0.83
CA ALA A 78 -6.00 -10.11 0.80
C ALA A 78 -5.72 -11.05 -0.39
N GLU A 79 -6.65 -11.97 -0.72
CA GLU A 79 -6.53 -12.85 -1.88
C GLU A 79 -6.55 -12.06 -3.20
N VAL A 80 -7.46 -11.10 -3.34
CA VAL A 80 -7.51 -10.19 -4.49
C VAL A 80 -6.21 -9.37 -4.60
N THR A 81 -5.69 -8.89 -3.47
CA THR A 81 -4.45 -8.12 -3.46
C THR A 81 -3.27 -8.97 -3.91
N ASN A 82 -3.14 -10.18 -3.40
CA ASN A 82 -2.05 -11.10 -3.75
C ASN A 82 -2.12 -11.55 -5.22
N THR A 83 -3.30 -11.93 -5.69
CA THR A 83 -3.51 -12.36 -7.09
C THR A 83 -3.17 -11.23 -8.08
N LEU A 84 -3.60 -10.00 -7.82
CA LEU A 84 -3.26 -8.85 -8.66
C LEU A 84 -1.77 -8.48 -8.58
N ARG A 85 -1.16 -8.61 -7.40
CA ARG A 85 0.28 -8.39 -7.22
C ARG A 85 1.09 -9.38 -8.04
N ASP A 86 0.78 -10.67 -7.95
CA ASP A 86 1.48 -11.74 -8.66
C ASP A 86 1.31 -11.58 -10.18
N LYS A 87 0.09 -11.26 -10.63
CA LYS A 87 -0.19 -10.96 -12.04
C LYS A 87 0.63 -9.75 -12.51
N ALA A 88 0.68 -8.67 -11.74
CA ALA A 88 1.44 -7.48 -12.13
C ALA A 88 2.95 -7.76 -12.24
N ILE A 89 3.51 -8.56 -11.31
CA ILE A 89 4.92 -8.96 -11.37
C ILE A 89 5.18 -9.77 -12.65
N GLN A 90 4.30 -10.69 -13.01
CA GLN A 90 4.43 -11.50 -14.22
C GLN A 90 4.30 -10.64 -15.49
N ASP A 91 3.24 -9.83 -15.60
CA ASP A 91 2.98 -8.96 -16.75
C ASP A 91 4.13 -7.96 -16.98
N MET A 92 4.72 -7.44 -15.90
CA MET A 92 5.85 -6.50 -15.99
C MET A 92 7.18 -7.20 -16.27
N ARG A 93 7.37 -8.43 -15.80
CA ARG A 93 8.53 -9.26 -16.18
C ARG A 93 8.55 -9.53 -17.68
N GLU A 94 7.40 -9.84 -18.27
CA GLU A 94 7.26 -10.02 -19.72
C GLU A 94 7.58 -8.75 -20.52
N ARG A 95 7.42 -7.58 -19.90
CA ARG A 95 7.81 -6.27 -20.45
C ARG A 95 9.27 -5.89 -20.14
N GLY A 96 10.05 -6.80 -19.56
CA GLY A 96 11.47 -6.60 -19.23
C GLY A 96 11.72 -5.81 -17.94
N VAL A 97 10.71 -5.64 -17.07
CA VAL A 97 10.85 -4.95 -15.79
C VAL A 97 10.89 -5.97 -14.67
N GLU A 98 12.06 -6.15 -14.07
CA GLU A 98 12.25 -7.03 -12.92
C GLU A 98 12.53 -6.24 -11.65
N ILE A 99 11.98 -6.74 -10.55
CA ILE A 99 12.26 -6.25 -9.21
C ILE A 99 13.45 -7.03 -8.67
N SER A 100 14.56 -6.35 -8.38
CA SER A 100 15.70 -7.01 -7.74
C SER A 100 15.40 -7.37 -6.29
N GLN A 101 16.09 -8.38 -5.75
CA GLN A 101 15.92 -8.76 -4.34
C GLN A 101 16.24 -7.59 -3.39
N THR A 102 17.26 -6.80 -3.71
CA THR A 102 17.64 -5.60 -2.96
C THR A 102 16.53 -4.56 -2.94
N GLN A 103 15.98 -4.22 -4.12
CA GLN A 103 14.88 -3.26 -4.23
C GLN A 103 13.63 -3.74 -3.48
N ASN A 104 13.33 -5.04 -3.54
CA ASN A 104 12.20 -5.61 -2.80
C ASN A 104 12.43 -5.49 -1.28
N LYS A 105 13.64 -5.76 -0.79
CA LYS A 105 13.97 -5.61 0.63
C LYS A 105 13.87 -4.15 1.09
N GLU A 106 14.38 -3.22 0.30
CA GLU A 106 14.30 -1.79 0.57
C GLU A 106 12.84 -1.32 0.64
N ALA A 107 12.03 -1.69 -0.34
CA ALA A 107 10.61 -1.34 -0.38
C ALA A 107 9.84 -1.89 0.81
N LEU A 108 10.03 -3.17 1.15
CA LEU A 108 9.37 -3.81 2.29
C LEU A 108 9.78 -3.20 3.64
N GLY A 109 10.91 -2.49 3.71
CA GLY A 109 11.38 -1.82 4.92
C GLY A 109 10.83 -0.41 5.15
N ILE A 110 10.19 0.23 4.16
CA ILE A 110 9.78 1.65 4.27
C ILE A 110 8.68 1.83 5.31
N PHE A 111 7.48 1.29 5.08
CA PHE A 111 6.35 1.51 6.00
C PHE A 111 6.57 0.96 7.40
N PRO A 112 7.19 -0.22 7.59
CA PRO A 112 7.51 -0.70 8.93
C PRO A 112 8.33 0.30 9.75
N LYS A 113 9.35 0.92 9.14
CA LYS A 113 10.19 1.93 9.79
C LYS A 113 9.43 3.24 10.05
N VAL A 114 8.72 3.73 9.04
CA VAL A 114 7.97 4.99 9.08
C VAL A 114 6.83 4.92 10.11
N ALA A 115 5.98 3.91 10.02
CA ALA A 115 4.85 3.72 10.93
C ALA A 115 5.32 3.35 12.34
N GLY A 116 6.34 2.50 12.45
CA GLY A 116 6.93 2.12 13.73
C GLY A 116 7.50 3.33 14.49
N LEU A 117 8.21 4.23 13.80
CA LEU A 117 8.72 5.45 14.42
C LEU A 117 7.59 6.36 14.89
N ALA A 118 6.60 6.61 14.03
CA ALA A 118 5.48 7.49 14.36
C ALA A 118 4.73 6.99 15.61
N LYS A 119 4.50 5.68 15.69
CA LYS A 119 3.91 5.04 16.86
C LYS A 119 4.78 5.17 18.10
N LYS A 120 6.09 4.90 17.99
CA LYS A 120 7.01 4.99 19.14
C LYS A 120 7.08 6.43 19.70
N VAL A 121 7.09 7.43 18.83
CA VAL A 121 7.05 8.85 19.20
C VAL A 121 5.73 9.22 19.87
N HIS A 122 4.61 8.60 19.47
CA HIS A 122 3.30 8.84 20.06
C HIS A 122 3.13 8.15 21.43
N ASP A 123 3.54 6.89 21.53
CA ASP A 123 3.32 6.04 22.71
C ASP A 123 4.31 6.35 23.85
N SER A 124 5.50 6.86 23.54
CA SER A 124 6.54 7.18 24.54
C SER A 124 6.61 8.68 24.79
N THR A 125 6.28 9.10 26.02
CA THR A 125 6.41 10.50 26.45
C THR A 125 7.84 11.03 26.28
N THR A 126 8.85 10.23 26.64
CA THR A 126 10.26 10.63 26.56
C THR A 126 10.71 10.86 25.12
N ILE A 127 10.35 9.96 24.20
CA ILE A 127 10.70 10.09 22.78
C ILE A 127 9.89 11.22 22.14
N GLY A 128 8.62 11.37 22.51
CA GLY A 128 7.77 12.48 22.07
C GLY A 128 8.31 13.85 22.47
N GLU A 129 8.80 13.99 23.71
CA GLU A 129 9.45 15.22 24.20
C GLU A 129 10.76 15.50 23.45
N GLN A 130 11.59 14.47 23.21
CA GLN A 130 12.81 14.60 22.40
C GLN A 130 12.49 15.05 20.98
N PHE A 131 11.49 14.46 20.34
CA PHE A 131 11.01 14.88 19.02
C PHE A 131 10.56 16.35 19.03
N ALA A 132 9.78 16.77 20.03
CA ALA A 132 9.31 18.14 20.17
C ALA A 132 10.48 19.15 20.35
N MET A 133 11.49 18.79 21.13
CA MET A 133 12.71 19.59 21.30
C MET A 133 13.49 19.72 19.99
N LEU A 134 13.72 18.61 19.27
CA LEU A 134 14.41 18.62 17.99
C LEU A 134 13.62 19.40 16.93
N ARG A 135 12.30 19.25 16.89
CA ARG A 135 11.41 20.06 16.03
C ARG A 135 11.56 21.55 16.30
N ALA A 136 11.56 21.96 17.57
CA ALA A 136 11.74 23.36 17.95
C ALA A 136 13.12 23.90 17.55
N ALA A 137 14.17 23.10 17.71
CA ALA A 137 15.53 23.45 17.30
C ALA A 137 15.68 23.59 15.78
N ASN A 138 14.97 22.76 15.00
CA ASN A 138 15.04 22.75 13.54
C ASN A 138 13.90 23.55 12.87
N LYS A 139 13.19 24.41 13.60
CA LYS A 139 12.03 25.16 13.06
C LYS A 139 12.34 25.94 11.79
N ASN A 140 13.57 26.46 11.65
CA ASN A 140 14.01 27.20 10.47
C ASN A 140 14.17 26.33 9.21
N HIS A 141 14.27 25.01 9.37
CA HIS A 141 14.41 24.04 8.27
C HIS A 141 13.07 23.41 7.87
N LEU A 142 12.00 23.65 8.63
CA LEU A 142 10.67 23.09 8.38
C LEU A 142 9.81 24.13 7.64
N GLN A 143 9.27 23.76 6.49
CA GLN A 143 8.38 24.62 5.69
C GLN A 143 6.92 24.26 5.94
N GLY A 144 6.35 24.70 7.06
CA GLY A 144 4.92 24.54 7.38
C GLY A 144 4.64 24.49 8.87
N ASP A 145 3.39 24.15 9.20
CA ASP A 145 2.87 24.15 10.58
C ASP A 145 2.62 22.73 11.12
N LYS A 146 3.17 21.70 10.47
CA LYS A 146 2.96 20.33 10.95
C LYS A 146 3.67 20.17 12.29
N GLU A 147 2.93 19.65 13.26
CA GLU A 147 3.39 19.57 14.65
C GLU A 147 3.83 18.16 15.06
N ALA A 148 3.27 17.12 14.47
CA ALA A 148 3.51 15.74 14.89
C ALA A 148 3.74 14.83 13.69
N LEU A 149 4.42 13.71 13.94
CA LEU A 149 4.41 12.59 13.02
C LEU A 149 2.99 12.01 12.98
N ASP A 150 2.38 12.03 11.81
CA ASP A 150 1.11 11.35 11.61
C ASP A 150 1.34 9.85 11.73
N TRP A 151 0.53 9.20 12.56
CA TRP A 151 0.55 7.76 12.73
C TRP A 151 -0.48 7.08 11.83
N ARG A 152 -0.22 5.81 11.56
CA ARG A 152 -1.09 4.96 10.75
C ARG A 152 -2.39 4.67 11.51
N VAL A 153 -3.50 4.73 10.80
CA VAL A 153 -4.83 4.35 11.30
C VAL A 153 -5.46 3.42 10.29
N LEU A 154 -5.50 2.12 10.61
CA LEU A 154 -5.95 1.06 9.69
C LEU A 154 -7.32 1.32 9.06
N THR A 155 -8.24 1.93 9.82
CA THR A 155 -9.61 2.25 9.37
C THR A 155 -9.68 3.50 8.49
N ARG A 156 -8.60 4.27 8.35
CA ARG A 156 -8.53 5.49 7.54
C ARG A 156 -7.67 5.26 6.29
N TRP A 157 -8.32 5.24 5.14
CA TRP A 157 -7.71 4.92 3.84
C TRP A 157 -6.48 5.78 3.46
N ASN A 158 -6.42 7.03 3.93
CA ASN A 158 -5.33 7.97 3.60
C ASN A 158 -4.26 8.07 4.70
N SER A 159 -4.34 7.28 5.77
CA SER A 159 -3.40 7.39 6.89
C SER A 159 -1.98 6.95 6.54
N ASP A 160 -1.82 5.97 5.64
CA ASP A 160 -0.50 5.52 5.17
C ASP A 160 0.27 6.65 4.46
N LEU A 161 -0.41 7.38 3.57
CA LEU A 161 0.17 8.55 2.91
C LEU A 161 0.48 9.65 3.92
N ALA A 162 -0.46 9.99 4.80
CA ALA A 162 -0.23 11.03 5.82
C ALA A 162 0.99 10.71 6.70
N CYS A 163 1.14 9.44 7.08
CA CYS A 163 2.27 8.93 7.86
C CYS A 163 3.58 9.08 7.09
N LEU A 164 3.62 8.69 5.82
CA LEU A 164 4.77 8.85 4.94
C LEU A 164 5.14 10.32 4.72
N ASP A 165 4.16 11.16 4.40
CA ASP A 165 4.33 12.61 4.20
C ASP A 165 4.87 13.29 5.46
N ALA A 166 4.38 12.93 6.64
CA ALA A 166 4.90 13.46 7.89
C ALA A 166 6.37 13.06 8.10
N HIS A 167 6.73 11.82 7.79
CA HIS A 167 8.09 11.34 7.94
C HIS A 167 9.06 12.06 6.99
N LEU A 168 8.66 12.27 5.73
CA LEU A 168 9.41 13.06 4.76
C LEU A 168 9.52 14.54 5.18
N TYR A 169 8.43 15.13 5.66
CA TYR A 169 8.39 16.50 6.15
C TYR A 169 9.40 16.75 7.27
N PHE A 170 9.51 15.81 8.21
CA PHE A 170 10.43 15.88 9.34
C PHE A 170 11.80 15.25 9.08
N TYR A 171 12.24 15.10 7.82
CA TYR A 171 13.51 14.45 7.43
C TYR A 171 14.67 14.75 8.39
N VAL A 172 15.00 16.03 8.60
CA VAL A 172 16.12 16.46 9.46
C VAL A 172 15.93 16.02 10.91
N VAL A 173 14.71 16.16 11.43
CA VAL A 173 14.36 15.81 12.82
C VAL A 173 14.39 14.29 13.00
N VAL A 174 13.85 13.54 12.03
CA VAL A 174 13.86 12.07 12.02
C VAL A 174 15.29 11.54 11.96
N GLN A 175 16.17 12.11 11.13
CA GLN A 175 17.57 11.71 11.07
C GLN A 175 18.30 11.92 12.40
N GLN A 176 18.08 13.07 13.04
CA GLN A 176 18.66 13.35 14.36
C GLN A 176 18.10 12.40 15.43
N LEU A 177 16.80 12.15 15.40
CA LEU A 177 16.12 11.29 16.37
C LEU A 177 16.53 9.82 16.22
N THR A 178 16.62 9.31 14.99
CA THR A 178 17.04 7.93 14.70
C THR A 178 18.56 7.72 14.72
N GLY A 179 19.33 8.81 14.81
CA GLY A 179 20.79 8.77 15.02
C GLY A 179 21.20 8.24 16.40
N VAL A 180 20.27 8.20 17.37
CA VAL A 180 20.49 7.58 18.68
C VAL A 180 20.33 6.05 18.60
N SER A 181 21.11 5.33 19.41
CA SER A 181 21.22 3.86 19.29
C SER A 181 19.89 3.10 19.48
N GLU A 182 18.92 3.67 20.21
CA GLU A 182 17.64 3.01 20.53
C GLU A 182 16.60 3.11 19.40
N LEU A 183 16.78 4.04 18.44
CA LEU A 183 15.82 4.26 17.35
C LEU A 183 16.42 4.00 15.96
N LYS A 184 17.63 3.43 15.92
CA LYS A 184 18.36 3.15 14.69
C LYS A 184 17.63 2.19 13.75
N ALA A 185 16.86 1.26 14.30
CA ALA A 185 16.03 0.32 13.55
C ALA A 185 15.03 1.03 12.61
N PHE A 186 14.54 2.21 13.01
CA PHE A 186 13.58 3.01 12.25
C PHE A 186 14.22 3.96 11.23
N CYS A 187 15.55 4.00 11.13
CA CYS A 187 16.24 4.87 10.19
C CYS A 187 16.08 4.35 8.76
N LEU A 188 15.53 5.18 7.87
CA LEU A 188 15.52 4.90 6.43
C LEU A 188 16.94 5.00 5.88
N THR A 189 17.31 4.05 5.02
CA THR A 189 18.62 4.08 4.33
C THR A 189 18.64 5.18 3.27
N GLU A 190 19.85 5.55 2.81
CA GLU A 190 20.03 6.52 1.72
C GLU A 190 19.27 6.14 0.44
N ASP A 191 19.12 4.84 0.17
CA ASP A 191 18.33 4.35 -0.98
C ASP A 191 16.82 4.36 -0.72
N GLN A 192 16.40 4.21 0.55
CA GLN A 192 14.98 4.22 0.93
C GLN A 192 14.37 5.63 0.88
N TRP A 193 15.15 6.69 1.12
CA TRP A 193 14.62 8.07 1.09
C TRP A 193 14.10 8.48 -0.29
N PRO A 194 14.88 8.39 -1.39
CA PRO A 194 14.37 8.67 -2.73
C PRO A 194 13.19 7.77 -3.10
N LEU A 195 13.23 6.50 -2.73
CA LEU A 195 12.14 5.57 -2.98
C LEU A 195 10.85 5.96 -2.25
N ALA A 196 10.96 6.39 -0.99
CA ALA A 196 9.85 6.89 -0.18
C ALA A 196 9.27 8.19 -0.74
N THR A 197 10.11 9.11 -1.23
CA THR A 197 9.65 10.35 -1.87
C THR A 197 8.83 10.07 -3.12
N VAL A 198 9.35 9.25 -4.04
CA VAL A 198 8.61 8.90 -5.27
C VAL A 198 7.32 8.15 -4.94
N LEU A 199 7.33 7.28 -3.91
CA LEU A 199 6.12 6.62 -3.44
C LEU A 199 5.08 7.62 -2.92
N ALA A 200 5.49 8.60 -2.13
CA ALA A 200 4.60 9.65 -1.61
C ALA A 200 3.96 10.45 -2.75
N ASP A 201 4.75 10.84 -3.77
CA ASP A 201 4.25 11.54 -4.96
C ASP A 201 3.18 10.72 -5.69
N VAL A 202 3.42 9.41 -5.90
CA VAL A 202 2.45 8.52 -6.56
C VAL A 202 1.17 8.37 -5.73
N LEU A 203 1.29 8.26 -4.40
CA LEU A 203 0.13 8.15 -3.52
C LEU A 203 -0.64 9.48 -3.42
N LEU A 204 0.04 10.63 -3.50
CA LEU A 204 -0.58 11.96 -3.51
C LEU A 204 -1.48 12.16 -4.74
N LEU A 205 -1.07 11.66 -5.90
CA LEU A 205 -1.90 11.67 -7.12
C LEU A 205 -3.25 10.94 -6.92
N LEU A 206 -3.28 9.94 -6.04
CA LEU A 206 -4.50 9.23 -5.67
C LEU A 206 -5.31 9.96 -4.60
N ASN A 207 -4.64 10.67 -3.68
CA ASN A 207 -5.26 11.35 -2.55
C ASN A 207 -6.28 12.42 -2.96
N ASP A 208 -5.97 13.21 -3.99
CA ASP A 208 -6.90 14.25 -4.45
C ASP A 208 -8.19 13.65 -5.01
N LEU A 209 -8.08 12.48 -5.65
CA LEU A 209 -9.23 11.74 -6.16
C LEU A 209 -10.00 11.04 -5.03
N THR A 210 -9.32 10.47 -4.03
CA THR A 210 -9.99 9.86 -2.88
C THR A 210 -10.72 10.89 -2.03
N LYS A 211 -10.15 12.08 -1.81
CA LYS A 211 -10.85 13.20 -1.15
C LYS A 211 -12.16 13.55 -1.86
N LEU A 212 -12.15 13.53 -3.19
CA LEU A 212 -13.36 13.81 -3.97
C LEU A 212 -14.43 12.74 -3.76
N PHE A 213 -14.06 11.46 -3.66
CA PHE A 213 -15.01 10.38 -3.31
C PHE A 213 -15.57 10.49 -1.88
N LEU A 214 -14.89 11.20 -0.99
CA LEU A 214 -15.34 11.43 0.39
C LEU A 214 -16.28 12.64 0.52
N CYS A 215 -16.48 13.43 -0.55
CA CYS A 215 -17.41 14.57 -0.53
C CYS A 215 -18.86 14.10 -0.65
N VAL A 216 -19.65 14.30 0.41
CA VAL A 216 -21.07 13.88 0.49
C VAL A 216 -22.00 14.75 -0.38
N GLU A 217 -21.59 15.97 -0.72
CA GLU A 217 -22.44 16.99 -1.37
C GLU A 217 -22.43 16.94 -2.91
N VAL A 218 -21.57 16.12 -3.52
CA VAL A 218 -21.40 16.08 -4.98
C VAL A 218 -22.10 14.84 -5.56
N PRO A 219 -22.88 14.94 -6.65
CA PRO A 219 -23.39 13.77 -7.35
C PRO A 219 -22.21 12.99 -7.97
N LEU A 220 -21.72 11.98 -7.25
CA LEU A 220 -20.51 11.24 -7.61
C LEU A 220 -20.73 10.21 -8.72
N ILE A 221 -21.96 9.75 -8.95
CA ILE A 221 -22.25 8.70 -9.95
C ILE A 221 -21.75 9.06 -11.37
N PRO A 222 -22.10 10.22 -11.96
CA PRO A 222 -21.60 10.59 -13.30
C PRO A 222 -20.10 10.88 -13.36
N SER A 223 -19.44 10.99 -12.20
CA SER A 223 -18.02 11.31 -12.11
C SER A 223 -17.17 10.10 -11.71
N ALA A 224 -17.78 9.02 -11.21
CA ALA A 224 -17.07 7.83 -10.73
C ALA A 224 -16.23 7.17 -11.83
N VAL A 225 -16.83 6.89 -13.00
CA VAL A 225 -16.12 6.31 -14.14
C VAL A 225 -15.05 7.27 -14.67
N PRO A 226 -15.34 8.57 -14.93
CA PRO A 226 -14.29 9.54 -15.28
C PRO A 226 -13.12 9.61 -14.31
N MET A 227 -13.37 9.62 -13.00
CA MET A 227 -12.31 9.65 -11.99
C MET A 227 -11.48 8.36 -12.04
N LEU A 228 -12.13 7.20 -12.16
CA LEU A 228 -11.43 5.93 -12.31
C LEU A 228 -10.55 5.92 -13.58
N THR A 229 -10.99 6.60 -14.66
CA THR A 229 -10.19 6.78 -15.89
C THR A 229 -8.95 7.61 -15.62
N THR A 230 -9.10 8.71 -14.88
CA THR A 230 -7.96 9.54 -14.47
C THR A 230 -6.97 8.72 -13.63
N ILE A 231 -7.44 7.95 -12.65
CA ILE A 231 -6.59 7.07 -11.82
C ILE A 231 -5.84 6.08 -12.71
N LYS A 232 -6.56 5.37 -13.59
CA LYS A 232 -5.97 4.39 -14.49
C LYS A 232 -4.87 5.01 -15.35
N ASN A 233 -5.14 6.17 -15.97
CA ASN A 233 -4.19 6.84 -16.85
C ASN A 233 -2.93 7.29 -16.10
N VAL A 234 -3.09 7.87 -14.91
CA VAL A 234 -1.96 8.27 -14.06
C VAL A 234 -1.10 7.06 -13.70
N LEU A 235 -1.72 5.96 -13.25
CA LEU A 235 -0.99 4.75 -12.88
C LEU A 235 -0.33 4.07 -14.09
N CYS A 236 -0.98 4.11 -15.27
CA CYS A 236 -0.39 3.66 -16.52
C CYS A 236 0.89 4.46 -16.84
N ASN A 237 0.84 5.79 -16.71
CA ASN A 237 2.00 6.65 -16.95
C ASN A 237 3.15 6.29 -16.00
N VAL A 238 2.87 6.16 -14.70
CA VAL A 238 3.86 5.75 -13.69
C VAL A 238 4.44 4.36 -14.00
N SER A 239 3.62 3.40 -14.43
CA SER A 239 4.09 2.05 -14.76
C SER A 239 5.01 2.01 -15.99
N ASN A 240 4.80 2.91 -16.95
CA ASN A 240 5.55 2.98 -18.20
C ASN A 240 6.77 3.90 -18.12
N ASP A 241 6.86 4.75 -17.10
CA ASP A 241 7.99 5.66 -16.90
C ASP A 241 9.25 4.89 -16.51
N THR A 242 10.26 4.89 -17.38
CA THR A 242 11.53 4.18 -17.17
C THR A 242 12.45 4.86 -16.16
N THR A 243 12.15 6.11 -15.77
CA THR A 243 12.93 6.85 -14.76
C THR A 243 12.58 6.43 -13.33
N ILE A 244 11.41 5.80 -13.15
CA ILE A 244 10.90 5.33 -11.86
C ILE A 244 11.44 3.94 -11.54
N THR A 245 11.72 3.67 -10.26
CA THR A 245 12.18 2.37 -9.77
C THR A 245 11.21 1.24 -10.13
N SER A 246 11.75 0.08 -10.55
CA SER A 246 10.97 -1.09 -10.96
C SER A 246 9.86 -1.48 -9.99
N VAL A 247 10.10 -1.41 -8.67
CA VAL A 247 9.08 -1.74 -7.64
C VAL A 247 7.85 -0.83 -7.75
N ILE A 248 8.06 0.48 -7.86
CA ILE A 248 6.96 1.45 -7.96
C ILE A 248 6.23 1.26 -9.30
N ARG A 249 6.95 1.01 -10.39
CA ARG A 249 6.34 0.75 -11.70
C ARG A 249 5.43 -0.48 -11.67
N VAL A 250 5.90 -1.58 -11.07
CA VAL A 250 5.12 -2.81 -10.92
C VAL A 250 3.95 -2.60 -9.97
N ALA A 251 4.14 -1.86 -8.88
CA ALA A 251 3.07 -1.51 -7.95
C ALA A 251 1.98 -0.66 -8.62
N ALA A 252 2.38 0.31 -9.44
CA ALA A 252 1.47 1.13 -10.24
C ALA A 252 0.72 0.27 -11.27
N HIS A 253 1.40 -0.67 -11.93
CA HIS A 253 0.75 -1.61 -12.84
C HIS A 253 -0.29 -2.50 -12.13
N ALA A 254 0.01 -2.97 -10.92
CA ALA A 254 -0.98 -3.68 -10.10
C ALA A 254 -2.20 -2.80 -9.78
N GLY A 255 -1.99 -1.50 -9.58
CA GLY A 255 -3.05 -0.50 -9.48
C GLY A 255 -3.89 -0.39 -10.76
N VAL A 256 -3.27 -0.38 -11.94
CA VAL A 256 -3.97 -0.42 -13.24
C VAL A 256 -4.87 -1.66 -13.34
N LEU A 257 -4.33 -2.86 -13.04
CA LEU A 257 -5.11 -4.10 -13.07
C LEU A 257 -6.30 -4.06 -12.10
N LEU A 258 -6.12 -3.44 -10.93
CA LEU A 258 -7.23 -3.23 -10.00
C LEU A 258 -8.29 -2.29 -10.58
N THR A 259 -7.89 -1.19 -11.22
CA THR A 259 -8.86 -0.28 -11.86
C THR A 259 -9.64 -1.00 -12.97
N GLU A 260 -8.99 -1.86 -13.75
CA GLU A 260 -9.65 -2.65 -14.80
C GLU A 260 -10.70 -3.61 -14.22
N LYS A 261 -10.40 -4.27 -13.10
CA LYS A 261 -11.39 -5.08 -12.38
C LYS A 261 -12.60 -4.25 -11.96
N TYR A 262 -12.40 -3.02 -11.48
CA TYR A 262 -13.51 -2.13 -11.12
C TYR A 262 -14.28 -1.63 -12.33
N TYR A 263 -13.62 -1.38 -13.47
CA TYR A 263 -14.29 -1.09 -14.73
C TYR A 263 -15.26 -2.19 -15.12
N ASP A 264 -14.83 -3.46 -15.09
CA ASP A 264 -15.68 -4.59 -15.45
C ASP A 264 -16.93 -4.70 -14.55
N VAL A 265 -16.84 -4.24 -13.30
CA VAL A 265 -17.97 -4.18 -12.38
C VAL A 265 -18.87 -2.98 -12.69
N MET A 266 -18.30 -1.79 -12.90
CA MET A 266 -19.05 -0.57 -13.24
C MET A 266 -19.75 -0.70 -14.59
N ASP A 267 -19.14 -1.38 -15.55
CA ASP A 267 -19.66 -1.54 -16.91
C ASP A 267 -20.98 -2.32 -16.96
N LYS A 268 -21.17 -3.23 -16.00
CA LYS A 268 -22.40 -4.03 -15.82
C LYS A 268 -23.57 -3.19 -15.30
N CYS A 269 -23.32 -2.02 -14.73
CA CYS A 269 -24.34 -1.13 -14.20
C CYS A 269 -24.54 0.06 -15.13
N GLU A 270 -25.63 0.03 -15.90
CA GLU A 270 -25.94 1.05 -16.90
C GLU A 270 -26.09 2.46 -16.30
N VAL A 271 -26.43 2.56 -15.00
CA VAL A 271 -26.58 3.82 -14.27
C VAL A 271 -25.35 4.72 -14.41
N TYR A 272 -24.14 4.17 -14.37
CA TYR A 272 -22.92 4.97 -14.56
C TYR A 272 -22.85 5.57 -15.95
N ARG A 273 -23.16 4.78 -16.98
CA ARG A 273 -23.14 5.24 -18.38
C ARG A 273 -24.25 6.27 -18.64
N ILE A 274 -25.48 5.98 -18.21
CA ILE A 274 -26.64 6.88 -18.34
C ILE A 274 -26.35 8.23 -17.67
N SER A 275 -25.86 8.21 -16.43
CA SER A 275 -25.59 9.44 -15.67
C SER A 275 -24.52 10.32 -16.33
N ILE A 276 -23.47 9.73 -16.94
CA ILE A 276 -22.48 10.48 -17.72
C ILE A 276 -23.13 11.14 -18.94
N VAL A 277 -24.01 10.42 -19.65
CA VAL A 277 -24.72 10.98 -20.81
C VAL A 277 -25.67 12.11 -20.41
N MET A 278 -26.33 11.98 -19.25
CA MET A 278 -27.20 13.01 -18.67
C MET A 278 -26.43 14.23 -18.14
N SER A 279 -25.11 14.11 -17.94
CA SER A 279 -24.30 15.21 -17.41
C SER A 279 -24.07 16.27 -18.49
N PRO A 280 -24.49 17.54 -18.26
CA PRO A 280 -24.42 18.60 -19.28
C PRO A 280 -23.02 18.87 -19.84
N ASP A 281 -21.99 18.67 -19.01
CA ASP A 281 -20.57 18.90 -19.28
C ASP A 281 -19.88 17.73 -20.02
N LYS A 282 -20.39 16.49 -19.87
CA LYS A 282 -19.75 15.28 -20.42
C LYS A 282 -20.47 14.77 -21.66
N LYS A 283 -21.76 14.40 -21.51
CA LYS A 283 -22.60 13.80 -22.55
C LYS A 283 -21.92 12.64 -23.28
N LEU A 284 -22.30 12.39 -24.53
CA LEU A 284 -21.64 11.41 -25.41
C LEU A 284 -20.21 11.83 -25.80
N HIS A 285 -19.88 13.12 -25.71
CA HIS A 285 -18.56 13.64 -26.06
C HIS A 285 -17.47 13.05 -25.17
N TRP A 286 -17.73 12.86 -23.87
CA TRP A 286 -16.76 12.23 -22.96
C TRP A 286 -16.34 10.83 -23.43
N PHE A 287 -17.28 10.01 -23.89
CA PHE A 287 -16.98 8.66 -24.40
C PHE A 287 -16.13 8.72 -25.67
N TRP A 288 -16.42 9.64 -26.58
CA TRP A 288 -15.61 9.83 -27.77
C TRP A 288 -14.17 10.25 -27.42
N ALA A 289 -14.02 11.22 -26.52
CA ALA A 289 -12.73 11.71 -26.06
C ALA A 289 -11.89 10.63 -25.32
N ASN A 290 -12.55 9.62 -24.73
CA ASN A 290 -11.90 8.50 -24.05
C ASN A 290 -11.77 7.24 -24.94
N GLY A 291 -11.87 7.39 -26.27
CA GLY A 291 -11.54 6.33 -27.22
C GLY A 291 -12.60 5.24 -27.35
N HIS A 292 -13.84 5.47 -26.91
CA HIS A 292 -14.92 4.50 -27.13
C HIS A 292 -15.27 4.39 -28.61
N SER A 293 -15.60 3.17 -29.05
CA SER A 293 -15.95 2.91 -30.45
C SER A 293 -17.27 3.59 -30.84
N PHE A 294 -17.40 3.93 -32.12
CA PHE A 294 -18.62 4.52 -32.67
C PHE A 294 -19.87 3.66 -32.39
N GLU A 295 -19.73 2.34 -32.49
CA GLU A 295 -20.80 1.38 -32.18
C GLU A 295 -21.21 1.42 -30.70
N ALA A 296 -20.25 1.54 -29.79
CA ALA A 296 -20.55 1.67 -28.36
C ALA A 296 -21.32 2.97 -28.07
N ILE A 297 -20.90 4.09 -28.68
CA ILE A 297 -21.57 5.39 -28.54
C ILE A 297 -22.98 5.36 -29.13
N ALA A 298 -23.18 4.70 -30.27
CA ALA A 298 -24.51 4.53 -30.88
C ALA A 298 -25.47 3.76 -29.98
N ARG A 299 -25.00 2.67 -29.35
CA ARG A 299 -25.78 1.91 -28.36
C ARG A 299 -26.17 2.75 -27.14
N LEU A 300 -25.21 3.52 -26.61
CA LEU A 300 -25.47 4.44 -25.49
C LEU A 300 -26.52 5.52 -25.82
N ARG A 301 -26.48 6.05 -27.05
CA ARG A 301 -27.48 7.02 -27.51
C ARG A 301 -28.88 6.40 -27.57
N ALA A 302 -29.00 5.18 -28.09
CA ALA A 302 -30.28 4.48 -28.17
C ALA A 302 -30.87 4.19 -26.78
N LEU A 303 -30.02 3.88 -25.80
CA LEU A 303 -30.40 3.57 -24.42
C LEU A 303 -30.99 4.78 -23.67
N VAL A 304 -30.60 5.99 -24.07
CA VAL A 304 -30.96 7.24 -23.38
C VAL A 304 -32.13 7.99 -24.03
N VAL A 305 -32.35 7.79 -25.33
CA VAL A 305 -33.37 8.53 -26.12
C VAL A 305 -34.69 7.74 -26.24
N ALA A 306 -34.85 6.67 -25.45
CA ALA A 306 -36.08 5.86 -25.41
C ALA A 306 -37.24 6.58 -24.72
#